data_AF-A0A9Q3D0P1-F1
#
_entry.id   AF-A0A9Q3D0P1-F1
#
_cell.length_a   1.000
_cell.length_b   1.000
_cell.length_c   1.000
_cell.angle_alpha   90.00
_cell.angle_beta   90.00
_cell.angle_gamma   90.00
#
_symmetry.space_group_name_H-M   'P 1'
#
loop_
_entity.id
_entity.type
_entity.pdbx_description
1 polymer ?
#
loop_
_entity_poly.entity_id
_entity_poly.type
_entity_poly.pdbx_seq_one_letter_code
_entity_poly.pdbx_strand_id
1 'polypeptide(L)'
;MKISLKKCSFGFEELKALGHIVSGLSLGIDKNKVAAVLLKPIPQNKKEMMPFLGFSSYYRQHLKEFEILEKSVYRICDQQTVFEMTQERIEEYENIRKALTEAPLLLMPEWNIPFKLYIDACGDGLGEALHQVKIIDDKLTQGPVCYISRQIKPTEAR
;
A
#
# COMPACT_ATOMS: atom_id res chain seq x y z
N MET A 1 -33.03 -5.60 -7.77
CA MET A 1 -31.60 -5.97 -7.67
C MET A 1 -31.45 -7.46 -7.96
N LYS A 2 -30.63 -7.89 -8.94
CA LYS A 2 -30.40 -9.32 -9.25
C LYS A 2 -29.00 -9.72 -8.75
N ILE A 3 -28.90 -10.85 -8.05
CA ILE A 3 -27.65 -11.37 -7.49
C ILE A 3 -27.14 -12.52 -8.36
N SER A 4 -25.84 -12.52 -8.67
CA SER A 4 -25.18 -13.62 -9.37
C SER A 4 -24.63 -14.62 -8.35
N LEU A 5 -25.39 -15.67 -8.03
CA LEU A 5 -25.01 -16.69 -7.02
C LEU A 5 -23.62 -17.32 -7.27
N LYS A 6 -23.21 -17.47 -8.54
CA LYS A 6 -21.87 -17.98 -8.92
C LYS A 6 -20.70 -17.10 -8.45
N LYS A 7 -20.96 -15.84 -8.12
CA LYS A 7 -19.97 -14.85 -7.65
C LYS A 7 -20.13 -14.57 -6.15
N CYS A 8 -21.02 -15.28 -5.47
CA CYS A 8 -21.26 -15.11 -4.04
C CYS A 8 -20.53 -16.19 -3.26
N SER A 9 -19.93 -15.77 -2.14
CA SER A 9 -19.32 -16.65 -1.15
C SER A 9 -20.00 -16.37 0.19
N PHE A 10 -20.43 -17.41 0.90
CA PHE A 10 -21.19 -17.30 2.14
C PHE A 10 -20.55 -18.15 3.24
N GLY A 11 -20.54 -17.65 4.48
CA GLY A 11 -20.09 -18.41 5.64
C GLY A 11 -18.57 -18.67 5.69
N PHE A 12 -17.76 -17.84 5.05
CA PHE A 12 -16.29 -17.93 5.11
C PHE A 12 -15.74 -16.96 6.14
N GLU A 13 -14.67 -17.36 6.84
CA GLU A 13 -13.93 -16.51 7.78
C GLU A 13 -13.12 -15.42 7.07
N GLU A 14 -12.64 -15.71 5.87
CA GLU A 14 -11.95 -14.78 4.97
C GLU A 14 -12.56 -14.78 3.57
N LEU A 15 -12.58 -13.61 2.94
CA LEU A 15 -13.20 -13.40 1.63
C LEU A 15 -12.33 -12.52 0.74
N LYS A 16 -12.31 -12.83 -0.56
CA LYS A 16 -11.70 -11.96 -1.57
C LYS A 16 -12.69 -10.90 -2.01
N ALA A 17 -12.36 -9.64 -1.77
CA ALA A 17 -13.19 -8.51 -2.18
C ALA A 17 -12.32 -7.35 -2.67
N LEU A 18 -12.62 -6.83 -3.86
CA LEU A 18 -11.97 -5.64 -4.44
C LEU A 18 -10.43 -5.73 -4.52
N GLY A 19 -9.84 -6.93 -4.61
CA GLY A 19 -8.38 -7.09 -4.62
C GLY A 19 -7.74 -7.15 -3.24
N HIS A 20 -8.54 -7.25 -2.19
CA HIS A 20 -8.12 -7.52 -0.82
C HIS A 20 -8.60 -8.88 -0.34
N ILE A 21 -7.88 -9.42 0.66
CA ILE A 21 -8.36 -10.50 1.51
C ILE A 21 -8.94 -9.84 2.76
N VAL A 22 -10.24 -9.99 2.98
CA VAL A 22 -10.98 -9.38 4.09
C VAL A 22 -11.39 -10.47 5.07
N SER A 23 -11.06 -10.28 6.34
CA SER A 23 -11.57 -11.09 7.44
C SER A 23 -12.23 -10.19 8.48
N GLY A 24 -12.84 -10.78 9.52
CA GLY A 24 -13.37 -10.01 10.65
C GLY A 24 -12.28 -9.27 11.45
N LEU A 25 -11.04 -9.73 11.37
CA LEU A 25 -9.92 -9.23 12.18
C LEU A 25 -8.94 -8.36 11.38
N SER A 26 -8.81 -8.63 10.09
CA SER A 26 -7.76 -8.06 9.26
C SER A 26 -8.15 -7.82 7.81
N LEU A 27 -7.38 -6.93 7.19
CA LEU A 27 -7.41 -6.59 5.78
C LEU A 27 -6.02 -6.85 5.20
N GLY A 28 -5.95 -7.66 4.15
CA GLY A 28 -4.71 -8.00 3.45
C GLY A 28 -4.78 -7.71 1.96
N ILE A 29 -3.62 -7.69 1.30
CA ILE A 29 -3.54 -7.63 -0.16
C ILE A 29 -3.75 -9.02 -0.74
N ASP A 30 -4.54 -9.15 -1.82
CA ASP A 30 -4.61 -10.42 -2.56
C ASP A 30 -3.26 -10.70 -3.24
N LYS A 31 -2.52 -11.68 -2.71
CA LYS A 31 -1.19 -12.09 -3.23
C LYS A 31 -1.21 -12.45 -4.71
N ASN A 32 -2.34 -12.89 -5.27
CA ASN A 32 -2.45 -13.18 -6.70
C ASN A 32 -2.36 -11.90 -7.55
N LYS A 33 -2.87 -10.77 -7.03
CA LYS A 33 -2.76 -9.47 -7.69
C LYS A 33 -1.34 -8.94 -7.67
N VAL A 34 -0.64 -9.11 -6.54
CA VAL A 34 0.79 -8.76 -6.43
C VAL A 34 1.63 -9.62 -7.35
N ALA A 35 1.42 -10.94 -7.37
CA ALA A 35 2.14 -11.85 -8.25
C ALA A 35 2.00 -11.48 -9.73
N ALA A 36 0.80 -11.06 -10.16
CA ALA A 36 0.58 -10.59 -11.53
C ALA A 36 1.40 -9.34 -11.89
N VAL A 37 1.71 -8.48 -10.92
CA VAL A 37 2.59 -7.31 -11.11
C VAL A 37 4.06 -7.74 -11.12
N LEU A 38 4.46 -8.66 -10.23
CA LEU A 38 5.83 -9.16 -10.16
C LEU A 38 6.27 -9.95 -11.40
N LEU A 39 5.34 -10.55 -12.14
CA LEU A 39 5.65 -11.28 -13.37
C LEU A 39 5.89 -10.36 -14.57
N LYS A 40 5.56 -9.07 -14.48
CA LYS A 40 5.77 -8.13 -15.58
C LYS A 40 7.25 -7.74 -15.69
N PRO A 41 7.75 -7.53 -16.92
CA PRO A 41 9.07 -6.95 -17.10
C PRO A 41 9.12 -5.52 -16.55
N ILE A 42 10.34 -5.02 -16.32
CA ILE A 42 10.56 -3.63 -15.93
C ILE A 42 9.95 -2.72 -17.02
N PRO A 43 9.16 -1.69 -16.65
CA PRO A 43 8.53 -0.78 -17.60
C PRO A 43 9.56 -0.10 -18.51
N GLN A 44 9.26 -0.04 -19.81
CA GLN A 44 10.15 0.59 -20.80
C GLN A 44 9.66 1.98 -21.23
N ASN A 45 8.48 2.39 -20.79
CA ASN A 45 7.91 3.69 -21.10
C ASN A 45 6.89 4.15 -20.03
N LYS A 46 6.49 5.42 -20.08
CA LYS A 46 5.52 6.02 -19.15
C LYS A 46 4.17 5.30 -19.14
N LYS A 47 3.72 4.79 -20.29
CA LYS A 47 2.42 4.10 -20.39
C LYS A 47 2.41 2.77 -19.63
N GLU A 48 3.56 2.10 -19.54
CA GLU A 48 3.73 0.88 -18.75
C GLU A 48 3.95 1.17 -17.26
N MET A 49 4.61 2.29 -16.94
CA MET A 49 4.87 2.69 -15.55
C MET A 49 3.61 3.19 -14.84
N MET A 50 2.74 3.96 -15.49
CA MET A 50 1.55 4.54 -14.84
C MET A 50 0.60 3.49 -14.23
N PRO A 51 0.27 2.36 -14.89
CA PRO A 51 -0.52 1.30 -14.28
C PRO A 51 0.13 0.67 -13.04
N PHE A 52 1.46 0.55 -13.04
CA PHE A 52 2.20 0.07 -11.87
C PHE A 52 2.07 1.06 -10.70
N LEU A 53 2.29 2.34 -10.94
CA LEU A 53 2.12 3.37 -9.91
C LEU A 53 0.69 3.42 -9.38
N GLY A 54 -0.31 3.33 -10.27
CA GLY A 54 -1.71 3.27 -9.86
C GLY A 54 -2.02 2.04 -8.99
N PHE A 55 -1.43 0.89 -9.32
CA PHE A 55 -1.55 -0.32 -8.51
C PHE A 55 -0.90 -0.16 -7.13
N SER A 56 0.34 0.34 -7.08
CA SER A 56 1.06 0.56 -5.83
C SER A 56 0.36 1.58 -4.94
N SER A 57 -0.15 2.67 -5.54
CA SER A 57 -0.92 3.71 -4.85
C SER A 57 -2.24 3.19 -4.28
N TYR A 58 -2.92 2.27 -4.98
CA TYR A 58 -4.14 1.63 -4.46
C TYR A 58 -3.89 0.89 -3.14
N TYR A 59 -2.71 0.29 -2.97
CA TYR A 59 -2.32 -0.43 -1.76
C TYR A 59 -1.48 0.39 -0.77
N ARG A 60 -1.32 1.71 -0.98
CA ARG A 60 -0.45 2.57 -0.15
C ARG A 60 -0.71 2.46 1.35
N GLN A 61 -1.94 2.16 1.78
CA GLN A 61 -2.29 1.99 3.20
C GLN A 61 -1.60 0.80 3.86
N HIS A 62 -1.08 -0.15 3.08
CA HIS A 62 -0.29 -1.28 3.57
C HIS A 62 1.21 -0.99 3.53
N LEU A 63 1.65 0.07 2.86
CA LEU A 63 3.05 0.34 2.58
C LEU A 63 3.56 1.43 3.52
N LYS A 64 4.53 1.07 4.37
CA LYS A 64 5.24 2.02 5.22
C LYS A 64 6.15 2.91 4.35
N GLU A 65 6.21 4.21 4.64
CA GLU A 65 7.12 5.17 3.99
C GLU A 65 6.98 5.22 2.45
N PHE A 66 5.76 5.05 1.95
CA PHE A 66 5.48 4.99 0.52
C PHE A 66 5.89 6.27 -0.23
N GLU A 67 5.86 7.43 0.42
CA GLU A 67 6.25 8.73 -0.14
C GLU A 67 7.74 8.78 -0.52
N ILE A 68 8.57 8.05 0.22
CA ILE A 68 10.00 7.92 -0.01
C ILE A 68 10.23 6.96 -1.17
N LEU A 69 9.52 5.82 -1.18
CA LEU A 69 9.63 4.80 -2.20
C LEU A 69 9.21 5.29 -3.60
N GLU A 70 8.29 6.25 -3.66
CA GLU A 70 7.65 6.66 -4.90
C GLU A 70 8.24 7.91 -5.57
N LYS A 71 9.13 8.64 -4.87
CA LYS A 71 9.56 9.99 -5.24
C LYS A 71 10.19 10.08 -6.63
N SER A 72 11.19 9.24 -6.95
CA SER A 72 11.82 9.32 -8.26
C SER A 72 10.94 8.69 -9.35
N VAL A 73 10.23 7.60 -9.04
CA VAL A 73 9.39 6.85 -9.99
C VAL A 73 8.18 7.65 -10.48
N TYR A 74 7.56 8.46 -9.62
CA TYR A 74 6.49 9.36 -10.04
C TYR A 74 6.98 10.48 -10.97
N ARG A 75 8.16 11.04 -10.68
CA ARG A 75 8.75 12.13 -11.48
C ARG A 75 9.04 11.73 -12.93
N ILE A 76 9.31 10.45 -13.19
CA ILE A 76 9.54 9.94 -14.55
C ILE A 76 8.26 9.95 -15.39
N CYS A 77 7.09 9.93 -14.74
CA CYS A 77 5.79 9.98 -15.40
C CYS A 77 5.34 11.40 -15.75
N ASP A 78 6.02 12.44 -15.25
CA ASP A 78 5.74 13.83 -15.61
C ASP A 78 5.95 14.05 -17.11
N GLN A 79 5.10 14.88 -17.73
CA GLN A 79 5.14 15.13 -19.18
C GLN A 79 6.49 15.67 -19.65
N GLN A 80 7.14 16.50 -18.83
CA GLN A 80 8.40 17.17 -19.14
C GLN A 80 9.65 16.31 -18.89
N THR A 81 9.51 15.20 -18.16
CA THR A 81 10.65 14.33 -17.81
C THR A 81 10.91 13.30 -18.91
N VAL A 82 12.16 13.10 -19.31
CA VAL A 82 12.51 11.99 -20.21
C VAL A 82 12.36 10.67 -19.47
N PHE A 83 11.75 9.68 -20.11
CA PHE A 83 11.66 8.35 -19.54
C PHE A 83 13.01 7.66 -19.61
N GLU A 84 13.63 7.43 -18.46
CA GLU A 84 14.87 6.69 -18.31
C GLU A 84 14.81 5.88 -17.00
N MET A 85 15.19 4.61 -17.06
CA MET A 85 15.30 3.75 -15.88
C MET A 85 16.76 3.76 -15.43
N THR A 86 17.17 4.82 -14.74
CA THR A 86 18.48 4.89 -14.07
C THR A 86 18.57 3.81 -12.99
N GLN A 87 19.79 3.51 -12.54
CA GLN A 87 20.00 2.54 -11.46
C GLN A 87 19.16 2.86 -10.21
N GLU A 88 19.14 4.12 -9.78
CA GLU A 88 18.32 4.62 -8.66
C GLU A 88 16.82 4.32 -8.85
N ARG A 89 16.27 4.59 -10.05
CA ARG A 89 14.85 4.35 -10.37
C ARG A 89 14.51 2.86 -10.41
N ILE A 90 15.44 2.03 -10.86
CA ILE A 90 15.29 0.57 -10.84
C ILE A 90 15.26 0.07 -9.40
N GLU A 91 16.16 0.58 -8.55
CA GLU A 91 16.18 0.23 -7.12
C GLU A 91 14.89 0.66 -6.41
N GLU A 92 14.40 1.86 -6.63
CA GLU A 92 13.10 2.31 -6.08
C GLU A 92 11.93 1.45 -6.60
N TYR A 93 11.90 1.15 -7.90
CA TYR A 93 10.89 0.27 -8.48
C TYR A 93 10.87 -1.12 -7.83
N GLU A 94 12.03 -1.72 -7.62
CA GLU A 94 12.16 -3.01 -6.92
C GLU A 94 11.82 -2.91 -5.43
N ASN A 95 12.14 -1.79 -4.77
CA ASN A 95 11.73 -1.56 -3.38
C ASN A 95 10.21 -1.49 -3.23
N ILE A 96 9.50 -0.83 -4.16
CA ILE A 96 8.03 -0.82 -4.16
C ILE A 96 7.48 -2.24 -4.37
N ARG A 97 8.06 -3.02 -5.30
CA ARG A 97 7.67 -4.42 -5.54
C ARG A 97 7.86 -5.28 -4.29
N LYS A 98 8.99 -5.11 -3.61
CA LYS A 98 9.28 -5.80 -2.35
C LYS A 98 8.29 -5.41 -1.27
N ALA A 99 8.02 -4.11 -1.09
CA ALA A 99 7.07 -3.61 -0.11
C ALA A 99 5.65 -4.15 -0.35
N LEU A 100 5.20 -4.26 -1.60
CA LEU A 100 3.91 -4.89 -1.96
C LEU A 100 3.85 -6.38 -1.60
N THR A 101 4.99 -7.07 -1.61
CA THR A 101 5.08 -8.51 -1.30
C THR A 101 5.16 -8.76 0.20
N GLU A 102 5.85 -7.87 0.92
CA GLU A 102 6.08 -7.92 2.37
C GLU A 102 5.03 -7.14 3.17
N ALA A 103 4.04 -6.56 2.48
CA ALA A 103 2.96 -5.77 3.06
C ALA A 103 2.28 -6.52 4.23
N PRO A 104 2.21 -5.92 5.43
CA PRO A 104 1.54 -6.53 6.56
C PRO A 104 0.02 -6.57 6.37
N LEU A 105 -0.62 -7.48 7.11
CA LEU A 105 -2.05 -7.42 7.34
C LEU A 105 -2.37 -6.19 8.19
N LEU A 106 -3.36 -5.42 7.77
CA LEU A 106 -3.91 -4.33 8.54
C LEU A 106 -4.99 -4.86 9.47
N LEU A 107 -5.05 -4.38 10.71
CA LEU A 107 -6.15 -4.66 11.62
C LEU A 107 -7.41 -3.93 11.18
N MET A 108 -8.54 -4.62 11.20
CA MET A 108 -9.83 -3.96 11.02
C MET A 108 -10.03 -2.93 12.13
N PRO A 109 -10.45 -1.68 11.86
CA PRO A 109 -10.61 -0.67 12.89
C PRO A 109 -11.78 -1.01 13.84
N GLU A 110 -11.56 -0.84 15.15
CA GLU A 110 -12.64 -0.91 16.15
C GLU A 110 -12.81 0.45 16.83
N TRP A 111 -13.95 1.09 16.60
CA TRP A 111 -14.22 2.47 17.03
C TRP A 111 -14.30 2.65 18.56
N ASN A 112 -14.51 1.57 19.31
CA ASN A 112 -14.58 1.59 20.76
C ASN A 112 -13.19 1.47 21.43
N ILE A 113 -12.13 1.27 20.65
CA ILE A 113 -10.75 1.11 21.14
C ILE A 113 -9.93 2.35 20.75
N PRO A 114 -9.13 2.93 21.66
CA PRO A 114 -8.26 4.05 21.32
C PRO A 114 -7.28 3.72 20.19
N PHE A 115 -7.09 4.68 19.28
CA PHE A 115 -6.04 4.62 18.28
C PHE A 115 -4.72 5.17 18.83
N LYS A 116 -3.61 4.60 18.34
CA LYS A 116 -2.26 5.11 18.58
C LYS A 116 -1.69 5.58 17.24
N LEU A 117 -1.42 6.88 17.12
CA LEU A 117 -0.79 7.45 15.93
C LEU A 117 0.71 7.60 16.17
N TYR A 118 1.51 6.93 15.34
CA TYR A 118 2.95 7.14 15.26
C TYR A 118 3.23 8.05 14.08
N ILE A 119 4.05 9.08 14.29
CA ILE A 119 4.41 10.05 13.25
C ILE A 119 5.93 10.17 13.25
N ASP A 120 6.50 10.13 12.06
CA ASP A 120 7.88 10.48 11.78
C ASP A 120 7.93 11.46 10.61
N ALA A 121 8.87 12.40 10.66
CA ALA A 121 8.94 13.50 9.70
C ALA A 121 10.40 13.83 9.42
N CYS A 122 10.73 13.98 8.14
CA CYS A 122 12.00 14.50 7.68
C CYS A 122 11.79 15.74 6.80
N GLY A 123 12.85 16.38 6.32
CA GLY A 123 12.73 17.58 5.48
C GLY A 123 11.99 17.35 4.16
N ASP A 124 11.90 16.10 3.70
CA ASP A 124 11.29 15.72 2.43
C ASP A 124 9.87 15.13 2.55
N GLY A 125 9.51 14.57 3.71
CA GLY A 125 8.33 13.71 3.83
C GLY A 125 7.82 13.50 5.26
N LEU A 126 6.58 13.04 5.33
CA LEU A 126 5.84 12.68 6.53
C LEU A 126 5.38 11.22 6.42
N GLY A 127 5.78 10.40 7.38
CA GLY A 127 5.31 9.03 7.54
C GLY A 127 4.49 8.90 8.81
N GLU A 128 3.31 8.31 8.72
CA GLU A 128 2.45 8.03 9.87
C GLU A 128 1.95 6.58 9.85
N ALA A 129 1.78 6.00 11.03
CA ALA A 129 1.19 4.69 11.20
C ALA A 129 0.11 4.74 12.28
N LEU A 130 -1.13 4.47 11.88
CA LEU A 130 -2.26 4.38 12.78
C LEU A 130 -2.37 2.96 13.29
N HIS A 131 -2.18 2.74 14.59
CA HIS A 131 -2.19 1.42 15.22
C HIS A 131 -3.35 1.29 16.22
N GLN A 132 -3.77 0.05 16.48
CA GLN A 132 -4.63 -0.30 17.62
C GLN A 132 -4.03 -1.47 18.39
N VAL A 133 -4.37 -1.56 19.68
CA VAL A 133 -4.02 -2.68 20.54
C VAL A 133 -5.28 -3.48 20.82
N LYS A 134 -5.29 -4.77 20.47
CA LYS A 134 -6.46 -5.64 20.51
C LYS A 134 -6.10 -7.00 21.10
N ILE A 135 -7.09 -7.72 21.61
CA ILE A 135 -6.91 -9.12 21.97
C ILE A 135 -7.27 -9.95 20.73
N ILE A 136 -6.29 -10.67 20.20
CA ILE A 136 -6.45 -11.61 19.08
C ILE A 136 -5.87 -12.94 19.57
N ASP A 137 -6.65 -14.02 19.50
CA ASP A 137 -6.27 -15.34 20.00
C ASP A 137 -5.73 -15.30 21.45
N ASP A 138 -6.47 -14.64 22.35
CA ASP A 138 -6.13 -14.41 23.76
C ASP A 138 -4.81 -13.66 24.01
N LYS A 139 -4.24 -13.01 22.99
CA LYS A 139 -3.00 -12.25 23.08
C LYS A 139 -3.21 -10.78 22.79
N LEU A 140 -2.67 -9.94 23.67
CA LEU A 140 -2.60 -8.50 23.45
C LEU A 140 -1.66 -8.20 22.28
N THR A 141 -2.24 -7.86 21.14
CA THR A 141 -1.57 -7.64 19.87
C THR A 141 -1.72 -6.17 19.49
N GLN A 142 -0.60 -5.51 19.25
CA GLN A 142 -0.59 -4.20 18.62
C GLN A 142 -0.29 -4.37 17.13
N GLY A 143 -1.11 -3.76 16.27
CA GLY A 143 -0.90 -3.82 14.84
C GLY A 143 -1.36 -2.57 14.11
N PRO A 144 -0.93 -2.40 12.85
CA PRO A 144 -1.32 -1.28 12.01
C PRO A 144 -2.76 -1.41 11.54
N VAL A 145 -3.54 -0.35 11.64
CA VAL A 145 -4.83 -0.17 10.97
C VAL A 145 -4.59 0.41 9.57
N CYS A 146 -3.66 1.34 9.43
CA CYS A 146 -3.18 1.83 8.14
C CYS A 146 -1.84 2.56 8.29
N TYR A 147 -1.11 2.66 7.18
CA TYR A 147 0.00 3.58 6.98
C TYR A 147 -0.48 4.79 6.18
N ILE A 148 0.06 5.95 6.52
CA ILE A 148 -0.18 7.23 5.85
C ILE A 148 1.19 7.83 5.53
N SER A 149 1.31 8.42 4.37
CA SER A 149 2.59 8.75 3.75
C SER A 149 2.34 9.98 2.88
N ARG A 150 3.10 11.06 3.06
CA ARG A 150 2.93 12.29 2.28
C ARG A 150 4.23 13.06 2.13
N GLN A 151 4.52 13.52 0.92
CA GLN A 151 5.60 14.48 0.68
C GLN A 151 5.28 15.86 1.28
N ILE A 152 6.30 16.54 1.80
CA ILE A 152 6.18 17.92 2.28
C ILE A 152 6.05 18.84 1.08
N LYS A 153 5.07 19.75 1.11
CA LYS A 153 4.89 20.73 0.04
C LYS A 153 6.00 21.78 0.11
N PRO A 154 6.37 22.41 -1.03
CA PRO A 154 7.35 23.51 -1.01
C PRO A 154 6.99 24.66 -0.06
N THR A 155 5.71 24.87 0.22
CA THR A 155 5.21 25.89 1.18
C THR A 155 5.38 25.49 2.65
N GLU A 156 5.62 24.22 2.93
CA GLU A 156 5.80 23.65 4.27
C GLU A 156 7.28 23.41 4.59
N ALA A 157 8.14 23.36 3.56
CA ALA A 157 9.59 23.30 3.71
C ALA A 157 10.11 24.65 4.23
N ARG A 158 10.84 24.62 5.36
CA ARG A 158 11.46 25.79 6.00
C ARG A 158 12.84 26.08 5.44
#